data_AF-A0A536R0A9-F1
#
_entry.id   AF-A0A536R0A9-F1
#
_cell.length_a   1.000
_cell.length_b   1.000
_cell.length_c   1.000
_cell.angle_alpha   90.00
_cell.angle_beta   90.00
_cell.angle_gamma   90.00
#
_symmetry.space_group_name_H-M   'P 1'
#
loop_
_entity.id
_entity.type
_entity.pdbx_description
1 polymer ?
#
loop_
_entity_poly.entity_id
_entity_poly.type
_entity_poly.pdbx_seq_one_letter_code
_entity_poly.pdbx_strand_id
1 'polypeptide(L)'
;MTWPRWTPFAFVQEYSHTEAVAEPFLAASANQRESGMPVKGDRILQLGRKHIGESYVLGSLAPKNNPRWTGPWDCAEFASWLVFQAAQVLYGCASDSNDPASADAYTGYWARDAERLGVRISVEQAAQTPGAAVLRSPRPGAVGHIAISDGRGGTVEAHSARAGVIASTLSGRRWDMGILVPEIEYSERGPDQEIEEPSVVMYRLTEPHMIGPTVREIQRKLKEKGLDPGPIDGDFGPSTHAAVISFQASRRLVIDGEVGPTTARALGVRLPEA
;
A
#
# COMPACT_ATOMS: atom_id res chain seq x y z
N MET A 1 -2.09 -36.42 -1.35
CA MET A 1 -2.10 -35.13 -2.08
C MET A 1 -1.21 -34.17 -1.33
N THR A 2 0.01 -33.98 -1.83
CA THR A 2 1.09 -33.22 -1.20
C THR A 2 1.00 -31.75 -1.61
N TRP A 3 0.88 -30.87 -0.62
CA TRP A 3 0.93 -29.41 -0.80
C TRP A 3 2.34 -28.97 -1.25
N PRO A 4 2.50 -27.91 -2.07
CA PRO A 4 3.82 -27.42 -2.43
C PRO A 4 4.53 -26.81 -1.21
N ARG A 5 5.81 -27.16 -1.04
CA ARG A 5 6.73 -26.52 -0.09
C ARG A 5 6.92 -25.06 -0.50
N TRP A 6 6.59 -24.14 0.40
CA TRP A 6 6.94 -22.73 0.28
C TRP A 6 8.45 -22.57 0.44
N THR A 7 9.12 -22.04 -0.58
CA THR A 7 10.48 -21.52 -0.48
C THR A 7 10.43 -20.10 0.11
N PRO A 8 11.20 -19.78 1.16
CA PRO A 8 11.31 -18.41 1.65
C PRO A 8 11.99 -17.54 0.58
N PHE A 9 11.55 -16.29 0.51
CA PHE A 9 12.06 -15.23 -0.35
C PHE A 9 13.59 -15.26 -0.45
N ALA A 10 14.11 -15.26 -1.68
CA ALA A 10 15.53 -15.09 -1.94
C ALA A 10 16.00 -13.74 -1.40
N PHE A 11 17.09 -13.80 -0.65
CA PHE A 11 17.84 -12.67 -0.10
C PHE A 11 18.00 -11.54 -1.12
N VAL A 12 17.64 -10.32 -0.74
CA VAL A 12 18.15 -9.10 -1.38
C VAL A 12 19.64 -9.03 -1.04
N GLN A 13 20.51 -9.16 -2.04
CA GLN A 13 21.93 -8.87 -1.89
C GLN A 13 22.09 -7.39 -1.52
N GLU A 14 22.78 -7.14 -0.40
CA GLU A 14 23.36 -5.84 -0.07
C GLU A 14 24.24 -5.35 -1.22
N TYR A 15 23.82 -4.28 -1.88
CA TYR A 15 24.71 -3.49 -2.73
C TYR A 15 25.35 -2.39 -1.86
N SER A 16 26.66 -2.50 -1.66
CA SER A 16 27.47 -1.53 -0.94
C SER A 16 27.45 -0.16 -1.61
N HIS A 17 27.22 0.88 -0.81
CA HIS A 17 27.28 2.27 -1.21
C HIS A 17 28.65 2.68 -1.77
N THR A 18 28.66 3.24 -2.97
CA THR A 18 29.60 4.31 -3.33
C THR A 18 28.78 5.54 -3.67
N GLU A 19 28.95 6.60 -2.87
CA GLU A 19 28.37 7.91 -3.08
C GLU A 19 28.86 8.48 -4.43
N ALA A 20 27.93 8.67 -5.36
CA ALA A 20 28.12 9.56 -6.49
C ALA A 20 27.12 10.71 -6.33
N VAL A 21 27.67 11.90 -6.08
CA VAL A 21 26.95 13.17 -6.09
C VAL A 21 26.16 13.33 -7.40
N ALA A 22 24.83 13.41 -7.29
CA ALA A 22 23.94 13.59 -8.43
C ALA A 22 23.86 15.07 -8.80
N GLU A 23 24.49 15.44 -9.93
CA GLU A 23 24.22 16.66 -10.69
C GLU A 23 22.77 16.68 -11.22
N PRO A 24 22.13 17.85 -11.41
CA PRO A 24 20.75 17.94 -11.84
C PRO A 24 20.67 17.77 -13.37
N PHE A 25 20.11 16.65 -13.84
CA PHE A 25 19.90 16.46 -15.28
C PHE A 25 18.44 16.20 -15.66
N LEU A 26 17.94 17.21 -16.38
CA LEU A 26 16.91 17.16 -17.39
C LEU A 26 17.17 16.04 -18.44
N ALA A 27 16.04 15.51 -18.94
CA ALA A 27 15.80 14.86 -20.23
C ALA A 27 15.85 13.32 -20.33
N ALA A 28 14.66 12.70 -20.29
CA ALA A 28 14.04 11.82 -21.32
C ALA A 28 12.74 11.24 -20.69
N SER A 29 11.55 11.22 -21.31
CA SER A 29 11.21 11.05 -22.71
C SER A 29 10.05 11.99 -23.11
N ALA A 30 10.23 12.68 -24.23
CA ALA A 30 9.15 13.36 -24.93
C ALA A 30 8.51 12.35 -25.89
N ASN A 31 7.36 11.79 -25.52
CA ASN A 31 6.39 11.35 -26.52
C ASN A 31 4.99 11.30 -25.90
N GLN A 32 4.09 12.08 -26.51
CA GLN A 32 2.66 12.27 -26.22
C GLN A 32 2.26 13.16 -25.03
N ARG A 33 2.70 14.43 -25.05
CA ARG A 33 1.88 15.54 -24.51
C ARG A 33 0.90 16.00 -25.59
N GLU A 34 -0.13 15.21 -25.87
CA GLU A 34 -1.26 15.70 -26.68
C GLU A 34 -2.07 16.69 -25.82
N SER A 35 -1.94 17.97 -26.15
CA SER A 35 -2.35 19.15 -25.38
C SER A 35 -1.42 19.46 -24.20
N GLY A 36 -0.80 20.64 -24.18
CA GLY A 36 -0.02 21.14 -23.05
C GLY A 36 -0.85 21.46 -21.81
N MET A 37 -1.96 20.74 -21.57
CA MET A 37 -2.74 20.84 -20.37
C MET A 37 -2.11 20.00 -19.25
N PRO A 38 -2.01 20.54 -18.04
CA PRO A 38 -1.52 19.79 -16.89
C PRO A 38 -2.43 18.60 -16.57
N VAL A 39 -1.82 17.47 -16.19
CA VAL A 39 -2.54 16.27 -15.78
C VAL A 39 -3.15 16.51 -14.42
N LYS A 40 -4.48 16.45 -14.30
CA LYS A 40 -5.17 16.64 -13.01
C LYS A 40 -5.29 15.34 -12.21
N GLY A 41 -5.21 15.43 -10.88
CA GLY A 41 -5.42 14.31 -9.96
C GLY A 41 -6.73 13.54 -10.18
N ASP A 42 -7.82 14.23 -10.57
CA ASP A 42 -9.11 13.60 -10.91
C ASP A 42 -9.01 12.56 -12.02
N ARG A 43 -8.04 12.69 -12.92
CA ARG A 43 -7.84 11.71 -14.00
C ARG A 43 -7.48 10.34 -13.44
N ILE A 44 -6.66 10.28 -12.39
CA ILE A 44 -6.27 9.05 -11.70
C ILE A 44 -7.52 8.35 -11.14
N LEU A 45 -8.42 9.12 -10.52
CA LEU A 45 -9.67 8.59 -9.97
C LEU A 45 -10.64 8.09 -11.04
N GLN A 46 -10.80 8.84 -12.13
CA GLN A 46 -11.65 8.43 -13.24
C GLN A 46 -11.17 7.13 -13.88
N LEU A 47 -9.85 6.92 -13.95
CA LEU A 47 -9.26 5.66 -14.38
C LEU A 47 -9.55 4.56 -13.36
N GLY A 48 -9.22 4.77 -12.07
CA GLY A 48 -9.36 3.76 -11.03
C GLY A 48 -10.78 3.26 -10.85
N ARG A 49 -11.78 4.15 -10.92
CA ARG A 49 -13.20 3.79 -10.78
C ARG A 49 -13.69 2.80 -11.84
N LYS A 50 -13.07 2.75 -13.02
CA LYS A 50 -13.44 1.80 -14.09
C LYS A 50 -13.06 0.36 -13.75
N HIS A 51 -12.11 0.19 -12.86
CA HIS A 51 -11.58 -1.12 -12.47
C HIS A 51 -12.27 -1.70 -11.23
N ILE A 52 -13.25 -0.99 -10.63
CA ILE A 52 -13.99 -1.50 -9.47
C ILE A 52 -14.63 -2.86 -9.82
N GLY A 53 -14.40 -3.85 -8.97
CA GLY A 53 -14.84 -5.23 -9.15
C GLY A 53 -13.79 -6.15 -9.80
N GLU A 54 -12.70 -5.61 -10.34
CA GLU A 54 -11.62 -6.42 -10.89
C GLU A 54 -10.81 -7.14 -9.80
N SER A 55 -10.18 -8.25 -10.18
CA SER A 55 -9.57 -9.19 -9.22
C SER A 55 -8.25 -8.68 -8.64
N TYR A 56 -8.00 -9.05 -7.39
CA TYR A 56 -6.75 -8.79 -6.69
C TYR A 56 -5.94 -10.08 -6.52
N VAL A 57 -4.64 -10.02 -6.78
CA VAL A 57 -3.64 -11.06 -6.47
C VAL A 57 -2.39 -10.37 -5.93
N LEU A 58 -1.99 -10.67 -4.70
CA LEU A 58 -0.79 -10.08 -4.10
C LEU A 58 0.45 -10.45 -4.93
N GLY A 59 1.26 -9.46 -5.30
CA GLY A 59 2.49 -9.63 -6.08
C GLY A 59 2.25 -9.79 -7.58
N SER A 60 1.09 -9.37 -8.10
CA SER A 60 0.80 -9.42 -9.53
C SER A 60 1.40 -8.21 -10.24
N LEU A 61 2.32 -8.45 -11.18
CA LEU A 61 2.86 -7.40 -12.04
C LEU A 61 1.83 -6.92 -13.06
N ALA A 62 1.46 -5.64 -13.00
CA ALA A 62 0.68 -4.93 -14.00
C ALA A 62 1.63 -4.18 -14.97
N PRO A 63 1.56 -4.44 -16.29
CA PRO A 63 2.35 -3.69 -17.27
C PRO A 63 1.84 -2.25 -17.38
N LYS A 64 2.62 -1.27 -16.91
CA LYS A 64 2.21 0.15 -16.81
C LYS A 64 1.91 0.73 -18.17
N ASN A 65 2.59 0.29 -19.22
CA ASN A 65 2.36 0.74 -20.60
C ASN A 65 1.15 0.09 -21.31
N ASN A 66 0.42 -0.83 -20.67
CA ASN A 66 -0.77 -1.41 -21.26
C ASN A 66 -2.04 -0.70 -20.75
N PRO A 67 -2.64 0.23 -21.53
CA PRO A 67 -3.84 0.97 -21.13
C PRO A 67 -5.10 0.10 -21.05
N ARG A 68 -5.05 -1.15 -21.54
CA ARG A 68 -6.18 -2.09 -21.57
C ARG A 68 -6.02 -3.22 -20.54
N TRP A 69 -5.07 -3.11 -19.62
CA TRP A 69 -4.91 -4.09 -18.56
C TRP A 69 -6.12 -4.06 -17.62
N THR A 70 -6.65 -5.23 -17.26
CA THR A 70 -7.83 -5.39 -16.38
C THR A 70 -7.52 -6.33 -15.21
N GLY A 71 -6.28 -6.28 -14.74
CA GLY A 71 -5.78 -7.11 -13.65
C GLY A 71 -5.27 -8.50 -14.06
N PRO A 72 -4.91 -9.35 -13.08
CA PRO A 72 -5.09 -9.12 -11.65
C PRO A 72 -4.24 -7.95 -11.13
N TRP A 73 -4.71 -7.35 -10.04
CA TRP A 73 -4.08 -6.19 -9.41
C TRP A 73 -3.45 -6.54 -8.06
N ASP A 74 -2.37 -5.86 -7.72
CA ASP A 74 -2.03 -5.60 -6.33
C ASP A 74 -2.15 -4.09 -6.03
N CYS A 75 -2.03 -3.71 -4.76
CA CYS A 75 -2.25 -2.33 -4.33
C CYS A 75 -1.25 -1.33 -4.94
N ALA A 76 0.04 -1.65 -4.95
CA ALA A 76 1.09 -0.76 -5.45
C ALA A 76 1.10 -0.72 -6.98
N GLU A 77 0.90 -1.88 -7.60
CA GLU A 77 0.78 -2.06 -9.04
C GLU A 77 -0.40 -1.29 -9.61
N PHE A 78 -1.56 -1.37 -8.96
CA PHE A 78 -2.72 -0.58 -9.34
C PHE A 78 -2.45 0.93 -9.22
N ALA A 79 -1.93 1.39 -8.08
CA ALA A 79 -1.63 2.81 -7.89
C ALA A 79 -0.60 3.34 -8.92
N SER A 80 0.50 2.61 -9.13
CA SER A 80 1.55 2.99 -10.09
C SER A 80 1.06 2.90 -11.54
N TRP A 81 0.20 1.94 -11.88
CA TRP A 81 -0.44 1.88 -13.20
C TRP A 81 -1.34 3.09 -13.44
N LEU A 82 -2.16 3.48 -12.47
CA LEU A 82 -3.01 4.66 -12.60
C LEU A 82 -2.19 5.94 -12.80
N VAL A 83 -1.12 6.11 -12.02
CA VAL A 83 -0.19 7.24 -12.17
C VAL A 83 0.44 7.24 -13.55
N PHE A 84 0.96 6.11 -14.01
CA PHE A 84 1.59 6.02 -15.32
C PHE A 84 0.59 6.34 -16.43
N GLN A 85 -0.64 5.81 -16.36
CA GLN A 85 -1.68 6.10 -17.35
C GLN A 85 -2.14 7.56 -17.33
N ALA A 86 -2.04 8.25 -16.20
CA ALA A 86 -2.39 9.66 -16.10
C ALA A 86 -1.25 10.58 -16.55
N ALA A 87 -0.02 10.34 -16.08
CA ALA A 87 1.08 11.29 -16.14
C ALA A 87 2.33 10.78 -16.88
N GLN A 88 2.34 9.51 -17.32
CA GLN A 88 3.52 8.83 -17.91
C GLN A 88 4.75 8.84 -16.99
N VAL A 89 4.51 8.87 -15.67
CA VAL A 89 5.55 8.81 -14.64
C VAL A 89 5.56 7.41 -14.02
N LEU A 90 6.74 6.78 -13.96
CA LEU A 90 6.95 5.59 -13.14
C LEU A 90 7.22 6.04 -11.70
N TYR A 91 6.18 6.01 -10.87
CA TYR A 91 6.28 6.35 -9.46
C TYR A 91 6.03 5.10 -8.59
N GLY A 92 6.81 4.94 -7.52
CA GLY A 92 6.66 3.81 -6.61
C GLY A 92 7.06 2.47 -7.22
N CYS A 93 7.98 2.51 -8.19
CA CYS A 93 8.52 1.35 -8.90
C CYS A 93 9.98 1.09 -8.49
N ALA A 94 10.50 -0.12 -8.73
CA ALA A 94 11.87 -0.50 -8.36
C ALA A 94 12.93 0.50 -8.87
N SER A 95 12.74 1.01 -10.08
CA SER A 95 13.44 2.17 -10.63
C SER A 95 12.52 2.95 -11.56
N ASP A 96 12.65 4.27 -11.54
CA ASP A 96 11.93 5.21 -12.41
C ASP A 96 12.39 5.13 -13.87
N SER A 97 13.51 4.43 -14.14
CA SER A 97 14.11 4.23 -15.47
C SER A 97 13.89 2.83 -16.06
N ASN A 98 13.17 1.97 -15.36
CA ASN A 98 12.85 0.63 -15.87
C ASN A 98 11.86 0.71 -17.04
N ASP A 99 11.83 -0.34 -17.87
CA ASP A 99 10.78 -0.52 -18.87
C ASP A 99 9.40 -0.52 -18.17
N PRO A 100 8.47 0.39 -18.52
CA PRO A 100 7.14 0.41 -17.93
C PRO A 100 6.36 -0.91 -18.08
N ALA A 101 6.70 -1.76 -19.05
CA ALA A 101 6.10 -3.10 -19.17
C ALA A 101 6.44 -4.03 -18.00
N SER A 102 7.60 -3.82 -17.36
CA SER A 102 8.15 -4.73 -16.34
C SER A 102 8.57 -4.04 -15.04
N ALA A 103 8.34 -2.73 -14.90
CA ALA A 103 8.68 -1.97 -13.71
C ALA A 103 7.82 -2.42 -12.52
N ASP A 104 8.38 -3.23 -11.62
CA ASP A 104 7.70 -3.72 -10.43
C ASP A 104 7.44 -2.61 -9.41
N ALA A 105 6.22 -2.55 -8.88
CA ALA A 105 5.76 -1.54 -7.95
C ALA A 105 5.58 -2.14 -6.55
N TYR A 106 5.97 -1.37 -5.55
CA TYR A 106 5.91 -1.84 -4.17
C TYR A 106 5.72 -0.65 -3.23
N THR A 107 4.95 -0.85 -2.17
CA THR A 107 4.65 0.19 -1.17
C THR A 107 5.90 0.80 -0.54
N GLY A 108 7.03 0.08 -0.50
CA GLY A 108 8.30 0.62 -0.01
C GLY A 108 9.00 1.51 -1.03
N TYR A 109 8.82 1.27 -2.34
CA TYR A 109 9.28 2.18 -3.38
C TYR A 109 8.44 3.46 -3.37
N TRP A 110 7.13 3.37 -3.14
CA TRP A 110 6.29 4.54 -2.89
C TRP A 110 6.78 5.38 -1.70
N ALA A 111 7.09 4.74 -0.57
CA ALA A 111 7.65 5.42 0.60
C ALA A 111 9.00 6.10 0.29
N ARG A 112 9.88 5.38 -0.43
CA ARG A 112 11.21 5.86 -0.88
C ARG A 112 11.08 7.07 -1.78
N ASP A 113 10.23 7.01 -2.81
CA ASP A 113 10.09 8.09 -3.78
C ASP A 113 9.45 9.32 -3.14
N ALA A 114 8.48 9.14 -2.24
CA ALA A 114 7.90 10.24 -1.47
C ALA A 114 8.93 10.94 -0.60
N GLU A 115 9.87 10.19 -0.01
CA GLU A 115 10.98 10.74 0.77
C GLU A 115 11.96 11.52 -0.10
N ARG A 116 12.48 10.86 -1.13
CA ARG A 116 13.52 11.38 -2.02
C ARG A 116 13.09 12.68 -2.70
N LEU A 117 11.81 12.77 -3.07
CA LEU A 117 11.26 13.91 -3.81
C LEU A 117 10.64 14.98 -2.89
N GLY A 118 10.53 14.72 -1.58
CA GLY A 118 9.98 15.69 -0.63
C GLY A 118 8.50 16.00 -0.82
N VAL A 119 7.71 15.02 -1.26
CA VAL A 119 6.30 15.21 -1.67
C VAL A 119 5.27 14.64 -0.68
N ARG A 120 5.68 14.43 0.56
CA ARG A 120 4.80 13.96 1.65
C ARG A 120 3.86 15.08 2.09
N ILE A 121 2.59 14.73 2.26
CA ILE A 121 1.55 15.59 2.85
C ILE A 121 0.88 14.85 4.01
N SER A 122 0.10 15.55 4.83
CA SER A 122 -0.68 14.90 5.89
C SER A 122 -1.80 14.03 5.30
N VAL A 123 -2.30 13.09 6.11
CA VAL A 123 -3.42 12.23 5.71
C VAL A 123 -4.69 13.06 5.49
N GLU A 124 -4.91 14.09 6.30
CA GLU A 124 -6.03 15.04 6.17
C GLU A 124 -5.92 15.87 4.90
N GLN A 125 -4.71 16.31 4.54
CA GLN A 125 -4.48 16.99 3.26
C GLN A 125 -4.79 16.04 2.09
N ALA A 126 -4.33 14.79 2.14
CA ALA A 126 -4.62 13.81 1.10
C ALA A 126 -6.11 13.48 1.03
N ALA A 127 -6.81 13.38 2.17
CA ALA A 127 -8.25 13.15 2.25
C ALA A 127 -9.08 14.21 1.50
N GLN A 128 -8.53 15.41 1.36
CA GLN A 128 -9.14 16.54 0.65
C GLN A 128 -8.60 16.71 -0.77
N THR A 129 -7.71 15.83 -1.22
CA THR A 129 -7.01 15.98 -2.50
C THR A 129 -7.34 14.82 -3.44
N PRO A 130 -8.24 15.01 -4.43
CA PRO A 130 -8.55 14.00 -5.42
C PRO A 130 -7.29 13.52 -6.15
N GLY A 131 -7.06 12.21 -6.17
CA GLY A 131 -5.91 11.61 -6.84
C GLY A 131 -4.64 11.54 -5.99
N ALA A 132 -4.59 12.16 -4.82
CA ALA A 132 -3.48 11.97 -3.88
C ALA A 132 -3.44 10.51 -3.42
N ALA A 133 -2.24 9.96 -3.22
CA ALA A 133 -2.10 8.63 -2.63
C ALA A 133 -2.07 8.73 -1.10
N VAL A 134 -2.60 7.74 -0.42
CA VAL A 134 -2.41 7.52 1.02
C VAL A 134 -1.71 6.20 1.23
N LEU A 135 -0.74 6.17 2.14
CA LEU A 135 0.16 5.03 2.33
C LEU A 135 0.16 4.59 3.79
N ARG A 136 0.06 3.29 4.01
CA ARG A 136 0.62 2.62 5.18
C ARG A 136 1.97 2.07 4.77
N SER A 137 3.03 2.63 5.32
CA SER A 137 4.40 2.28 4.98
C SER A 137 4.70 0.85 5.39
N PRO A 138 5.31 0.04 4.51
CA PRO A 138 5.82 -1.25 4.93
C PRO A 138 7.01 -1.05 5.88
N ARG A 139 7.19 -2.01 6.78
CA ARG A 139 8.50 -2.22 7.43
C ARG A 139 9.48 -2.86 6.44
N PRO A 140 10.81 -2.81 6.70
CA PRO A 140 11.78 -3.59 5.94
C PRO A 140 11.34 -5.06 5.84
N GLY A 141 11.20 -5.56 4.60
CA GLY A 141 10.75 -6.93 4.32
C GLY A 141 9.25 -7.22 4.52
N ALA A 142 8.41 -6.20 4.73
CA ALA A 142 6.96 -6.35 4.90
C ALA A 142 6.17 -5.73 3.74
N VAL A 143 4.87 -5.95 3.69
CA VAL A 143 3.97 -5.28 2.72
C VAL A 143 3.14 -4.25 3.46
N GLY A 144 3.02 -3.06 2.88
CA GLY A 144 2.19 -1.98 3.39
C GLY A 144 0.80 -2.02 2.76
N HIS A 145 0.18 -0.86 2.62
CA HIS A 145 -1.02 -0.73 1.79
C HIS A 145 -1.13 0.67 1.23
N ILE A 146 -1.58 0.81 0.00
CA ILE A 146 -1.73 2.10 -0.67
C ILE A 146 -3.11 2.22 -1.32
N ALA A 147 -3.67 3.43 -1.28
CA ALA A 147 -4.95 3.77 -1.89
C ALA A 147 -4.89 5.16 -2.52
N ILE A 148 -5.79 5.43 -3.46
CA ILE A 148 -5.96 6.76 -4.07
C ILE A 148 -7.15 7.47 -3.41
N SER A 149 -6.93 8.65 -2.84
CA SER A 149 -7.96 9.50 -2.23
C SER A 149 -8.92 10.05 -3.26
N ASP A 150 -10.21 10.02 -2.96
CA ASP A 150 -11.25 10.65 -3.78
C ASP A 150 -11.45 12.15 -3.50
N GLY A 151 -10.69 12.70 -2.56
CA GLY A 151 -10.75 14.09 -2.10
C GLY A 151 -11.93 14.43 -1.20
N ARG A 152 -12.70 13.42 -0.75
CA ARG A 152 -13.88 13.57 0.11
C ARG A 152 -13.88 12.53 1.24
N GLY A 153 -12.69 12.13 1.70
CA GLY A 153 -12.51 11.12 2.75
C GLY A 153 -12.71 9.67 2.27
N GLY A 154 -13.03 9.46 1.00
CA GLY A 154 -13.12 8.17 0.35
C GLY A 154 -11.82 7.75 -0.34
N THR A 155 -11.78 6.50 -0.80
CA THR A 155 -10.65 5.96 -1.58
C THR A 155 -11.10 5.08 -2.74
N VAL A 156 -10.22 4.91 -3.72
CA VAL A 156 -10.24 3.84 -4.72
C VAL A 156 -8.95 3.03 -4.58
N GLU A 157 -9.07 1.71 -4.42
CA GLU A 157 -7.93 0.86 -4.09
C GLU A 157 -8.11 -0.59 -4.58
N ALA A 158 -7.02 -1.20 -5.02
CA ALA A 158 -6.92 -2.66 -5.12
C ALA A 158 -6.72 -3.21 -3.69
N HIS A 159 -7.82 -3.65 -3.07
CA HIS A 159 -7.91 -3.79 -1.62
C HIS A 159 -7.40 -5.14 -1.11
N SER A 160 -7.98 -6.24 -1.60
CA SER A 160 -7.62 -7.58 -1.12
C SER A 160 -8.16 -8.67 -2.05
N ALA A 161 -7.61 -9.88 -1.94
CA ALA A 161 -8.07 -11.03 -2.73
C ALA A 161 -9.55 -11.37 -2.50
N ARG A 162 -10.17 -10.92 -1.40
CA ARG A 162 -11.61 -11.09 -1.13
C ARG A 162 -12.47 -10.04 -1.83
N ALA A 163 -11.99 -8.80 -1.87
CA ALA A 163 -12.79 -7.65 -2.31
C ALA A 163 -12.50 -7.23 -3.77
N GLY A 164 -11.29 -7.50 -4.26
CA GLY A 164 -10.81 -6.96 -5.54
C GLY A 164 -10.49 -5.46 -5.42
N VAL A 165 -10.70 -4.74 -6.53
CA VAL A 165 -10.68 -3.28 -6.56
C VAL A 165 -12.01 -2.74 -6.08
N ILE A 166 -11.98 -1.79 -5.13
CA ILE A 166 -13.19 -1.23 -4.53
C ILE A 166 -13.08 0.29 -4.35
N ALA A 167 -14.24 0.91 -4.13
CA ALA A 167 -14.31 2.17 -3.41
C ALA A 167 -14.45 1.90 -1.90
N SER A 168 -13.77 2.69 -1.07
CA SER A 168 -13.73 2.54 0.38
C SER A 168 -13.59 3.91 1.07
N THR A 169 -13.22 3.93 2.35
CA THR A 169 -13.00 5.15 3.14
C THR A 169 -11.61 5.17 3.77
N LEU A 170 -11.14 6.38 4.09
CA LEU A 170 -9.96 6.62 4.91
C LEU A 170 -10.23 6.42 6.40
N SER A 171 -11.42 6.82 6.88
CA SER A 171 -11.79 6.83 8.29
C SER A 171 -11.83 5.44 8.91
N GLY A 172 -11.51 5.36 10.21
CA GLY A 172 -11.45 4.12 10.98
C GLY A 172 -10.28 3.20 10.60
N ARG A 173 -9.34 3.71 9.79
CA ARG A 173 -8.12 3.00 9.36
C ARG A 173 -6.92 3.87 9.66
N ARG A 174 -5.81 3.21 9.97
CA ARG A 174 -4.53 3.89 10.15
C ARG A 174 -3.90 4.19 8.80
N TRP A 175 -3.30 5.37 8.65
CA TRP A 175 -2.46 5.77 7.52
C TRP A 175 -1.21 6.47 8.04
N ASP A 176 -0.09 6.35 7.33
CA ASP A 176 1.17 7.02 7.69
C ASP A 176 1.32 8.39 7.09
N MET A 177 0.95 8.52 5.82
CA MET A 177 1.20 9.72 5.04
C MET A 177 0.27 9.80 3.86
N GLY A 178 0.05 11.03 3.40
CA GLY A 178 -0.38 11.33 2.06
C GLY A 178 0.80 11.62 1.13
N ILE A 179 0.62 11.44 -0.17
CA ILE A 179 1.65 11.62 -1.18
C ILE A 179 1.04 12.33 -2.40
N LEU A 180 1.72 13.38 -2.85
CA LEU A 180 1.44 14.04 -4.14
C LEU A 180 2.49 13.62 -5.15
N VAL A 181 2.09 12.89 -6.19
CA VAL A 181 3.02 12.50 -7.25
C VAL A 181 3.37 13.73 -8.10
N PRO A 182 4.66 13.99 -8.41
CA PRO A 182 5.08 15.06 -9.31
C PRO A 182 4.46 14.96 -10.71
N GLU A 183 4.50 16.06 -11.47
CA GLU A 183 3.90 16.20 -12.81
C GLU A 183 2.36 16.11 -12.85
N ILE A 184 1.71 15.96 -11.69
CA ILE A 184 0.26 16.00 -11.53
C ILE A 184 -0.15 17.28 -10.80
N GLU A 185 -1.16 17.96 -11.32
CA GLU A 185 -1.78 19.13 -10.72
C GLU A 185 -2.94 18.71 -9.81
N TYR A 186 -2.95 19.24 -8.59
CA TYR A 186 -3.93 18.96 -7.53
C TYR A 186 -4.70 20.23 -7.12
N SER A 187 -5.15 21.02 -8.10
CA SER A 187 -5.68 22.37 -7.87
C SER A 187 -7.08 22.43 -7.25
N GLU A 188 -7.78 21.31 -7.13
CA GLU A 188 -9.13 21.25 -6.57
C GLU A 188 -9.08 20.57 -5.19
N ARG A 189 -9.05 21.39 -4.13
CA ARG A 189 -9.20 20.89 -2.76
C ARG A 189 -10.67 20.61 -2.49
N GLY A 190 -10.99 19.38 -2.11
CA GLY A 190 -12.28 19.01 -1.58
C GLY A 190 -12.60 19.72 -0.26
N PRO A 191 -13.84 19.58 0.24
CA PRO A 191 -14.23 20.19 1.51
C PRO A 191 -13.39 19.61 2.65
N ASP A 192 -13.20 20.38 3.72
CA ASP A 192 -12.49 19.91 4.90
C ASP A 192 -13.06 18.56 5.37
N GLN A 193 -12.19 17.57 5.49
CA GLN A 193 -12.51 16.22 5.94
C GLN A 193 -11.89 15.99 7.30
N GLU A 194 -12.73 15.69 8.27
CA GLU A 194 -12.28 15.10 9.53
C GLU A 194 -12.12 13.59 9.30
N ILE A 195 -10.89 13.10 9.38
CA ILE A 195 -10.61 11.67 9.28
C ILE A 195 -10.70 11.08 10.68
N GLU A 196 -11.72 10.25 10.89
CA GLU A 196 -11.87 9.57 12.18
C GLU A 196 -10.73 8.56 12.35
N GLU A 197 -9.98 8.72 13.43
CA GLU A 197 -8.98 7.75 13.84
C GLU A 197 -9.62 6.41 14.21
N PRO A 198 -8.88 5.29 14.15
CA PRO A 198 -9.37 4.01 14.64
C PRO A 198 -9.82 4.08 16.10
N SER A 199 -11.06 3.68 16.38
CA SER A 199 -11.60 3.63 17.74
C SER A 199 -11.06 2.49 18.61
N VAL A 200 -10.16 1.66 18.06
CA VAL A 200 -9.55 0.52 18.75
C VAL A 200 -8.04 0.49 18.52
N VAL A 201 -7.32 -0.06 19.50
CA VAL A 201 -5.87 -0.27 19.38
C VAL A 201 -5.60 -1.29 18.29
N MET A 202 -4.89 -0.86 17.24
CA MET A 202 -4.43 -1.74 16.16
C MET A 202 -3.05 -2.32 16.48
N TYR A 203 -2.98 -3.65 16.60
CA TYR A 203 -1.72 -4.34 16.94
C TYR A 203 -0.89 -4.64 15.69
N ARG A 204 0.37 -4.22 15.70
CA ARG A 204 1.32 -4.37 14.60
C ARG A 204 2.73 -4.43 15.15
N LEU A 205 3.68 -4.77 14.28
CA LEU A 205 5.09 -4.64 14.62
C LEU A 205 5.44 -3.15 14.77
N THR A 206 5.91 -2.73 15.95
CA THR A 206 6.35 -1.36 16.27
C THR A 206 7.79 -1.37 16.80
N GLU A 207 8.42 -0.22 17.00
CA GLU A 207 9.68 -0.11 17.79
C GLU A 207 9.47 0.98 18.85
N PRO A 208 9.48 0.67 20.17
CA PRO A 208 9.53 -0.69 20.74
C PRO A 208 8.31 -1.53 20.35
N HIS A 209 8.43 -2.86 20.42
CA HIS A 209 7.32 -3.77 20.10
C HIS A 209 6.08 -3.51 20.98
N MET A 210 4.89 -3.79 20.45
CA MET A 210 3.66 -3.76 21.23
C MET A 210 3.64 -4.97 22.18
N ILE A 211 3.56 -4.72 23.48
CA ILE A 211 3.51 -5.77 24.51
C ILE A 211 2.15 -5.76 25.20
N GLY A 212 1.58 -6.94 25.50
CA GLY A 212 0.43 -7.00 26.38
C GLY A 212 -0.42 -8.27 26.33
N PRO A 213 -1.49 -8.33 27.13
CA PRO A 213 -2.40 -9.47 27.18
C PRO A 213 -3.13 -9.71 25.85
N THR A 214 -3.51 -8.65 25.13
CA THR A 214 -4.14 -8.78 23.80
C THR A 214 -3.19 -9.42 22.78
N VAL A 215 -1.89 -9.14 22.86
CA VAL A 215 -0.89 -9.78 22.00
C VAL A 215 -0.79 -11.27 22.31
N ARG A 216 -0.79 -11.68 23.59
CA ARG A 216 -0.85 -13.10 23.98
C ARG A 216 -2.09 -13.78 23.41
N GLU A 217 -3.23 -13.09 23.42
CA GLU A 217 -4.44 -13.58 22.79
C GLU A 217 -4.31 -13.74 21.27
N ILE A 218 -3.76 -12.74 20.58
CA ILE A 218 -3.48 -12.82 19.13
C ILE A 218 -2.57 -14.02 18.83
N GLN A 219 -1.46 -14.17 19.55
CA GLN A 219 -0.52 -15.29 19.39
C GLN A 219 -1.23 -16.63 19.62
N ARG A 220 -2.00 -16.78 20.71
CA ARG A 220 -2.77 -17.99 20.97
C ARG A 220 -3.77 -18.29 19.84
N LYS A 221 -4.51 -17.28 19.35
CA LYS A 221 -5.45 -17.45 18.23
C LYS A 221 -4.74 -17.84 16.93
N LEU A 222 -3.58 -17.26 16.63
CA LEU A 222 -2.78 -17.66 15.47
C LEU A 222 -2.33 -19.12 15.57
N LYS A 223 -1.85 -19.54 16.75
CA LYS A 223 -1.47 -20.94 17.03
C LYS A 223 -2.65 -21.90 16.88
N GLU A 224 -3.82 -21.53 17.40
CA GLU A 224 -5.08 -22.28 17.21
C GLU A 224 -5.47 -22.43 15.72
N LYS A 225 -5.06 -21.49 14.84
CA LYS A 225 -5.25 -21.59 13.38
C LYS A 225 -4.13 -22.32 12.66
N GLY A 226 -3.19 -22.93 13.38
CA GLY A 226 -2.08 -23.72 12.80
C GLY A 226 -0.92 -22.86 12.28
N LEU A 227 -0.86 -21.59 12.64
CA LEU A 227 0.23 -20.68 12.29
C LEU A 227 1.22 -20.60 13.44
N ASP A 228 2.48 -20.24 13.17
CA ASP A 228 3.50 -20.12 14.20
C ASP A 228 3.84 -18.66 14.50
N PRO A 229 3.28 -18.07 15.57
CA PRO A 229 3.60 -16.70 15.97
C PRO A 229 4.89 -16.60 16.79
N GLY A 230 5.60 -17.73 17.02
CA GLY A 230 6.64 -17.82 18.03
C GLY A 230 6.07 -18.10 19.43
N PRO A 231 6.80 -17.74 20.51
CA PRO A 231 6.32 -17.91 21.87
C PRO A 231 5.03 -17.12 22.14
N ILE A 232 4.20 -17.60 23.06
CA ILE A 232 3.00 -16.87 23.54
C ILE A 232 3.42 -15.98 24.74
N ASP A 233 4.34 -15.07 24.49
CA ASP A 233 4.97 -14.20 25.48
C ASP A 233 4.28 -12.84 25.63
N GLY A 234 3.43 -12.48 24.67
CA GLY A 234 2.77 -11.17 24.62
C GLY A 234 3.58 -10.10 23.95
N ASP A 235 4.62 -10.47 23.21
CA ASP A 235 5.44 -9.58 22.39
C ASP A 235 5.02 -9.67 20.90
N PHE A 236 4.61 -8.53 20.32
CA PHE A 236 4.31 -8.44 18.90
C PHE A 236 5.60 -8.24 18.10
N GLY A 237 6.44 -9.28 18.11
CA GLY A 237 7.68 -9.33 17.36
C GLY A 237 7.53 -9.85 15.92
N PRO A 238 8.66 -10.03 15.21
CA PRO A 238 8.68 -10.45 13.80
C PRO A 238 7.93 -11.76 13.51
N SER A 239 8.01 -12.76 14.40
CA SER A 239 7.29 -14.04 14.23
C SER A 239 5.78 -13.86 14.33
N THR A 240 5.29 -13.08 15.30
CA THR A 240 3.86 -12.72 15.42
C THR A 240 3.39 -12.00 14.16
N HIS A 241 4.16 -11.02 13.68
CA HIS A 241 3.86 -10.27 12.46
C HIS A 241 3.78 -11.18 11.21
N ALA A 242 4.74 -12.08 11.01
CA ALA A 242 4.74 -13.04 9.91
C ALA A 242 3.53 -14.00 9.96
N ALA A 243 3.15 -14.44 11.17
CA ALA A 243 1.95 -15.24 11.38
C ALA A 243 0.66 -14.46 11.06
N VAL A 244 0.59 -13.16 11.40
CA VAL A 244 -0.55 -12.30 11.02
C VAL A 244 -0.65 -12.15 9.51
N ILE A 245 0.45 -11.89 8.80
CA ILE A 245 0.49 -11.84 7.33
C ILE A 245 -0.03 -13.15 6.73
N SER A 246 0.48 -14.28 7.22
CA SER A 246 0.05 -15.61 6.76
C SER A 246 -1.43 -15.86 7.02
N PHE A 247 -1.93 -15.42 8.18
CA PHE A 247 -3.35 -15.47 8.51
C PHE A 247 -4.18 -14.64 7.54
N GLN A 248 -3.81 -13.37 7.31
CA GLN A 248 -4.50 -12.47 6.41
C GLN A 248 -4.57 -13.04 4.98
N ALA A 249 -3.47 -13.60 4.48
CA ALA A 249 -3.41 -14.28 3.20
C ALA A 249 -4.39 -15.47 3.15
N SER A 250 -4.38 -16.34 4.17
CA SER A 250 -5.29 -17.49 4.26
C SER A 250 -6.78 -17.10 4.31
N ARG A 251 -7.07 -15.88 4.76
CA ARG A 251 -8.42 -15.31 4.88
C ARG A 251 -8.76 -14.34 3.75
N ARG A 252 -7.87 -14.16 2.77
CA ARG A 252 -8.01 -13.24 1.63
C ARG A 252 -8.28 -11.79 2.08
N LEU A 253 -7.73 -11.40 3.23
CA LEU A 253 -7.82 -10.04 3.77
C LEU A 253 -6.73 -9.14 3.16
N VAL A 254 -6.71 -7.86 3.53
CA VAL A 254 -5.54 -7.00 3.27
C VAL A 254 -4.34 -7.59 4.00
N ILE A 255 -3.21 -7.73 3.32
CA ILE A 255 -2.01 -8.42 3.81
C ILE A 255 -0.98 -7.35 4.20
N ASP A 256 -1.20 -6.74 5.37
CA ASP A 256 -0.46 -5.58 5.88
C ASP A 256 0.23 -5.83 7.22
N GLY A 257 0.06 -7.02 7.81
CA GLY A 257 0.63 -7.39 9.10
C GLY A 257 -0.02 -6.69 10.31
N GLU A 258 -1.14 -5.99 10.11
CA GLU A 258 -1.85 -5.23 11.13
C GLU A 258 -3.14 -5.93 11.59
N VAL A 259 -3.25 -6.13 12.91
CA VAL A 259 -4.45 -6.67 13.55
C VAL A 259 -5.40 -5.52 13.91
N GLY A 260 -6.07 -4.98 12.89
CA GLY A 260 -7.22 -4.08 13.04
C GLY A 260 -8.56 -4.82 13.15
N PRO A 261 -9.70 -4.10 13.19
CA PRO A 261 -11.03 -4.69 13.41
C PRO A 261 -11.38 -5.87 12.50
N THR A 262 -11.03 -5.80 11.22
CA THR A 262 -11.31 -6.86 10.24
C THR A 262 -10.49 -8.12 10.52
N THR A 263 -9.20 -7.98 10.79
CA THR A 263 -8.31 -9.09 11.15
C THR A 263 -8.71 -9.71 12.50
N ALA A 264 -8.97 -8.86 13.51
CA ALA A 264 -9.37 -9.30 14.85
C ALA A 264 -10.70 -10.08 14.84
N ARG A 265 -11.70 -9.58 14.11
CA ARG A 265 -12.98 -10.29 13.91
C ARG A 265 -12.76 -11.65 13.24
N ALA A 266 -11.89 -11.75 12.24
CA ALA A 266 -11.57 -13.01 11.58
C ALA A 266 -10.80 -13.99 12.49
N LEU A 267 -9.92 -13.48 13.36
CA LEU A 267 -9.19 -14.27 14.37
C LEU A 267 -10.08 -14.71 15.55
N GLY A 268 -11.14 -13.95 15.84
CA GLY A 268 -11.93 -14.10 17.06
C GLY A 268 -11.25 -13.46 18.27
N VAL A 269 -10.63 -12.30 18.08
CA VAL A 269 -9.99 -11.46 19.11
C VAL A 269 -10.82 -10.21 19.33
N ARG A 270 -10.97 -9.78 20.59
CA ARG A 270 -11.56 -8.48 20.94
C ARG A 270 -10.43 -7.47 21.12
N LEU A 271 -10.46 -6.39 20.34
CA LEU A 271 -9.52 -5.28 20.52
C LEU A 271 -10.03 -4.33 21.62
N PRO A 272 -9.14 -3.76 22.44
CA PRO A 272 -9.50 -2.69 23.37
C PRO A 272 -9.76 -1.39 22.60
N GLU A 273 -10.53 -0.49 23.21
CA GLU A 273 -10.70 0.89 22.73
C GLU A 273 -9.34 1.62 22.74
N ALA A 274 -9.16 2.54 21.79
CA ALA A 274 -7.93 3.32 21.61
C ALA A 274 -7.77 4.44 22.65
#